data_AF-A0A7X6TIG2-F1
#
_entry.id   AF-A0A7X6TIG2-F1
#
_cell.length_a   1.000
_cell.length_b   1.000
_cell.length_c   1.000
_cell.angle_alpha   90.00
_cell.angle_beta   90.00
_cell.angle_gamma   90.00
#
_symmetry.space_group_name_H-M   'P 1'
#
loop_
_entity.id
_entity.type
_entity.pdbx_description
1 polymer ?
#
loop_
_entity_poly.entity_id
_entity_poly.type
_entity_poly.pdbx_seq_one_letter_code
_entity_poly.pdbx_strand_id
1 'polypeptide(L)'
;MDTFAQEWTLESALAVLNHPTVDSKLWAEAVEWLLVYGPPEVRELLTAASGHATRASFPELKPQGYGPDGSPCYDIADLARSLGISEEEARRQLAEKEARHGVQHGIGDEDTTTLQ
;
A
#
# COMPACT_ATOMS: atom_id res chain seq x y z
N MET A 1 -21.96 25.38 2.02
CA MET A 1 -20.97 24.37 1.63
C MET A 1 -20.26 24.94 0.42
N ASP A 2 -18.98 25.25 0.58
CA ASP A 2 -18.21 25.98 -0.44
C ASP A 2 -18.05 25.15 -1.72
N THR A 3 -18.25 25.81 -2.86
CA THR A 3 -18.16 25.29 -4.23
C THR A 3 -16.85 24.55 -4.49
N PHE A 4 -15.77 24.98 -3.84
CA PHE A 4 -14.43 24.41 -3.94
C PHE A 4 -14.34 22.92 -3.58
N ALA A 5 -15.06 22.47 -2.54
CA ALA A 5 -15.03 21.06 -2.14
C ALA A 5 -15.75 20.13 -3.14
N GLN A 6 -16.70 20.67 -3.91
CA GLN A 6 -17.44 19.91 -4.94
C GLN A 6 -16.64 19.78 -6.25
N GLU A 7 -15.66 20.67 -6.47
CA GLU A 7 -14.77 20.62 -7.63
C GLU A 7 -13.66 19.56 -7.48
N TRP A 8 -13.43 19.06 -6.27
CA TRP A 8 -12.42 18.04 -6.00
C TRP A 8 -12.97 16.62 -6.22
N THR A 9 -12.99 16.21 -7.48
CA THR A 9 -13.41 14.88 -7.93
C THR A 9 -12.21 13.95 -8.12
N LEU A 10 -12.45 12.64 -8.31
CA LEU A 10 -11.39 11.70 -8.68
C LEU A 10 -10.66 12.14 -9.96
N GLU A 11 -11.41 12.65 -10.95
CA GLU A 11 -10.85 13.13 -12.21
C GLU A 11 -9.90 14.31 -12.01
N SER A 12 -10.30 15.31 -11.21
CA SER A 12 -9.43 16.46 -10.93
C SER A 12 -8.18 16.05 -10.12
N ALA A 13 -8.31 15.11 -9.19
CA ALA A 13 -7.17 14.58 -8.44
C ALA A 13 -6.20 13.80 -9.34
N LEU A 14 -6.70 12.96 -10.25
CA LEU A 14 -5.88 12.23 -11.22
C LEU A 14 -5.21 13.18 -12.22
N ALA A 15 -5.85 14.29 -12.60
CA ALA A 15 -5.25 15.30 -13.46
C ALA A 15 -4.02 15.96 -12.79
N VAL A 16 -4.09 16.21 -11.47
CA VAL A 16 -2.94 16.71 -10.69
C VAL A 16 -1.83 15.67 -10.65
N LEU A 17 -2.16 14.41 -10.34
CA LEU A 17 -1.16 13.33 -10.24
C LEU A 17 -0.45 13.04 -11.56
N ASN A 18 -1.12 13.26 -12.70
CA ASN A 18 -0.57 13.10 -14.04
C ASN A 18 0.12 14.37 -14.57
N HIS A 19 0.18 15.46 -13.80
CA HIS A 19 0.78 16.70 -14.27
C HIS A 19 2.30 16.52 -14.47
N PRO A 20 2.91 17.03 -15.56
CA PRO A 20 4.34 16.80 -15.88
C PRO A 20 5.34 17.27 -14.82
N THR A 21 4.93 18.16 -13.91
CA THR A 21 5.78 18.66 -12.80
C THR A 21 5.69 17.80 -11.56
N VAL A 22 4.77 16.82 -11.52
CA VAL A 22 4.69 15.84 -10.44
C VAL A 22 5.62 14.69 -10.78
N ASP A 23 6.71 14.59 -10.03
CA ASP A 23 7.57 13.41 -10.07
C ASP A 23 6.88 12.29 -9.28
N SER A 24 6.19 11.41 -9.98
CA SER A 24 5.44 10.30 -9.38
C SER A 24 6.35 9.33 -8.64
N LYS A 25 7.62 9.20 -9.05
CA LYS A 25 8.60 8.36 -8.37
C LYS A 25 9.00 8.98 -7.04
N LEU A 26 9.38 10.26 -7.05
CA LEU A 26 9.72 10.98 -5.82
C LEU A 26 8.55 10.99 -4.83
N TRP A 27 7.33 11.15 -5.34
CA TRP A 27 6.13 11.13 -4.50
C TRP A 27 5.89 9.76 -3.88
N ALA A 28 6.03 8.68 -4.66
CA ALA A 28 5.92 7.30 -4.15
C ALA A 28 6.99 7.00 -3.09
N GLU A 29 8.24 7.42 -3.32
CA GLU A 29 9.32 7.27 -2.34
C GLU A 29 9.02 8.06 -1.05
N ALA A 30 8.54 9.31 -1.16
CA ALA A 30 8.18 10.11 0.02
C ALA A 30 7.06 9.45 0.84
N VAL A 31 6.03 8.91 0.19
CA VAL A 31 4.94 8.18 0.88
C VAL A 31 5.45 6.90 1.52
N GLU A 32 6.34 6.16 0.85
CA GLU A 32 7.01 4.98 1.42
C GLU A 32 7.77 5.34 2.70
N TRP A 33 8.57 6.42 2.68
CA TRP A 33 9.27 6.92 3.86
C TRP A 33 8.32 7.32 5.00
N LEU A 34 7.19 7.95 4.69
CA LEU A 34 6.19 8.33 5.70
C LEU A 34 5.46 7.10 6.27
N LEU A 35 5.20 6.07 5.48
CA LEU A 35 4.61 4.81 5.96
C LEU A 35 5.54 4.06 6.91
N VAL A 36 6.85 4.12 6.66
CA VAL A 36 7.85 3.40 7.45
C VAL A 36 8.27 4.21 8.69
N TYR A 37 8.61 5.48 8.53
CA TYR A 37 9.27 6.30 9.56
C TYR A 37 8.43 7.50 10.02
N GLY A 38 7.26 7.71 9.45
CA GLY A 38 6.40 8.83 9.83
C GLY A 38 5.87 8.73 11.27
N PRO A 39 5.36 9.83 11.82
CA PRO A 39 4.62 9.81 13.09
C PRO A 39 3.46 8.80 13.05
N PRO A 40 3.09 8.17 14.18
CA PRO A 40 2.03 7.15 14.23
C PRO A 40 0.72 7.59 13.57
N GLU A 41 0.31 8.83 13.78
CA GLU A 41 -0.93 9.40 13.23
C GLU A 41 -0.88 9.52 11.71
N VAL A 42 0.28 9.87 11.16
CA VAL A 42 0.49 9.96 9.71
C VAL A 42 0.50 8.56 9.10
N ARG A 43 1.15 7.61 9.76
CA ARG A 43 1.18 6.20 9.32
C ARG A 43 -0.22 5.60 9.31
N GLU A 44 -1.02 5.84 10.35
CA GLU A 44 -2.41 5.36 10.42
C GLU A 44 -3.26 5.91 9.26
N LEU A 45 -3.17 7.22 9.00
CA LEU A 45 -3.90 7.86 7.90
C LEU A 45 -3.51 7.28 6.54
N LEU A 46 -2.20 7.13 6.28
CA LEU A 46 -1.70 6.59 5.03
C LEU A 46 -2.05 5.11 4.86
N THR A 47 -1.98 4.31 5.93
CA THR A 47 -2.40 2.91 5.92
C THR A 47 -3.90 2.77 5.65
N ALA A 48 -4.74 3.60 6.27
CA ALA A 48 -6.18 3.58 6.03
C ALA A 48 -6.52 3.96 4.58
N ALA A 49 -5.88 5.01 4.04
CA ALA A 49 -6.04 5.43 2.66
C ALA A 49 -5.56 4.35 1.67
N SER A 50 -4.39 3.77 1.92
CA SER A 50 -3.83 2.67 1.13
C SER A 50 -4.76 1.46 1.14
N GLY A 51 -5.25 1.04 2.30
CA GLY A 51 -6.19 -0.08 2.41
C GLY A 51 -7.51 0.17 1.68
N HIS A 52 -8.02 1.42 1.68
CA HIS A 52 -9.18 1.79 0.88
C HIS A 52 -8.89 1.67 -0.63
N ALA A 53 -7.77 2.23 -1.09
CA ALA A 53 -7.36 2.18 -2.49
C ALA A 53 -7.14 0.73 -2.97
N THR A 54 -6.48 -0.10 -2.16
CA THR A 54 -6.25 -1.52 -2.47
C THR A 54 -7.57 -2.27 -2.63
N ARG A 55 -8.54 -2.10 -1.72
CA ARG A 55 -9.86 -2.76 -1.84
C ARG A 55 -10.66 -2.28 -3.04
N ALA A 56 -10.55 -1.01 -3.41
CA ALA A 56 -11.24 -0.45 -4.57
C ALA A 56 -10.63 -0.93 -5.90
N SER A 57 -9.30 -1.02 -5.97
CA SER A 57 -8.57 -1.35 -7.20
C SER A 57 -8.34 -2.86 -7.39
N PHE A 58 -8.28 -3.63 -6.30
CA PHE A 58 -8.04 -5.08 -6.29
C PHE A 58 -9.09 -5.79 -5.42
N PRO A 59 -10.38 -5.75 -5.80
CA PRO A 59 -11.46 -6.33 -5.00
C PRO A 59 -11.35 -7.86 -4.82
N GLU A 60 -10.60 -8.54 -5.69
CA GLU A 60 -10.33 -9.97 -5.64
C GLU A 60 -9.23 -10.35 -4.63
N LEU A 61 -8.37 -9.41 -4.25
CA LEU A 61 -7.27 -9.64 -3.32
C LEU A 61 -7.80 -9.72 -1.89
N LYS A 62 -7.78 -10.91 -1.30
CA LYS A 62 -8.27 -11.15 0.06
C LYS A 62 -7.10 -11.36 1.03
N PRO A 63 -7.13 -10.73 2.22
CA PRO A 63 -6.15 -11.03 3.24
C PRO A 63 -6.33 -12.48 3.71
N GLN A 64 -5.21 -13.18 3.91
CA GLN A 64 -5.19 -14.53 4.49
C GLN A 64 -5.16 -14.50 6.02
N GLY A 65 -4.68 -13.41 6.60
CA GLY A 65 -4.64 -13.20 8.04
C GLY A 65 -4.40 -11.75 8.38
N TYR A 66 -4.23 -11.47 9.67
CA TYR A 66 -3.85 -10.15 10.17
C TYR A 66 -2.60 -10.26 11.04
N GLY A 67 -1.70 -9.30 10.87
CA GLY A 67 -0.52 -9.15 11.70
C GLY A 67 -0.85 -8.66 13.11
N PRO A 68 0.14 -8.60 14.02
CA PRO A 68 -0.04 -8.16 15.41
C PRO A 68 -0.57 -6.73 15.56
N ASP A 69 -0.38 -5.91 14.53
CA ASP A 69 -0.84 -4.53 14.43
C ASP A 69 -2.23 -4.41 13.77
N GLY A 70 -2.88 -5.54 13.45
CA GLY A 70 -4.16 -5.57 12.76
C GLY A 70 -4.05 -5.26 11.26
N SER A 71 -2.85 -5.18 10.70
CA SER A 71 -2.66 -4.98 9.26
C SER A 71 -2.98 -6.26 8.48
N PRO A 72 -3.58 -6.15 7.28
CA PRO A 72 -3.90 -7.30 6.46
C PRO A 72 -2.64 -7.94 5.86
N CYS A 73 -2.49 -9.26 6.04
CA CYS A 73 -1.46 -10.06 5.42
C CYS A 73 -2.02 -10.77 4.19
N TYR A 74 -1.31 -10.70 3.07
CA TYR A 74 -1.73 -11.28 1.80
C TYR A 74 -0.74 -12.35 1.35
N ASP A 75 -1.25 -13.35 0.62
CA ASP A 75 -0.38 -14.30 -0.04
C ASP A 75 0.39 -13.64 -1.19
N ILE A 76 1.68 -13.97 -1.28
CA ILE A 76 2.58 -13.34 -2.25
C ILE A 76 2.29 -13.77 -3.68
N ALA A 77 1.78 -14.98 -3.91
CA ALA A 77 1.40 -15.42 -5.24
C ALA A 77 0.10 -14.73 -5.71
N ASP A 78 -0.84 -14.48 -4.80
CA ASP A 78 -2.03 -13.68 -5.09
C ASP A 78 -1.68 -12.20 -5.33
N LEU A 79 -0.77 -11.61 -4.54
CA LEU A 79 -0.24 -10.26 -4.80
C LEU A 79 0.44 -10.17 -6.17
N ALA A 80 1.31 -11.12 -6.50
CA ALA A 80 2.00 -11.15 -7.80
C ALA A 80 1.00 -11.22 -8.96
N ARG A 81 -0.05 -12.04 -8.81
CA ARG A 81 -1.11 -12.18 -9.81
C ARG A 81 -1.91 -10.89 -9.99
N SER A 82 -2.36 -10.24 -8.92
CA SER A 82 -3.09 -8.96 -8.99
C SER A 82 -2.23 -7.84 -9.56
N LEU A 83 -0.91 -7.86 -9.31
CA LEU A 83 0.04 -6.88 -9.84
C LEU A 83 0.53 -7.20 -11.27
N GLY A 84 0.20 -8.37 -11.82
CA GLY A 84 0.63 -8.79 -13.16
C GLY A 84 2.14 -9.06 -13.27
N ILE A 85 2.79 -9.42 -12.16
CA ILE A 85 4.23 -9.73 -12.08
C ILE A 85 4.44 -11.21 -11.71
N SER A 86 5.68 -11.72 -11.84
CA SER A 86 5.99 -13.06 -11.36
C SER A 86 6.11 -13.08 -9.83
N GLU A 87 5.87 -14.24 -9.21
CA GLU A 87 6.07 -14.41 -7.78
C GLU A 87 7.54 -14.18 -7.37
N GLU A 88 8.49 -14.59 -8.22
CA GLU A 88 9.91 -14.33 -8.02
C GLU A 88 10.22 -12.82 -8.01
N GLU A 89 9.61 -12.06 -8.91
CA GLU A 89 9.73 -10.60 -8.95
C GLU A 89 9.14 -9.97 -7.68
N ALA A 90 7.96 -10.42 -7.26
CA ALA A 90 7.32 -9.94 -6.03
C ALA A 90 8.20 -10.21 -4.80
N ARG A 91 8.76 -11.43 -4.70
CA ARG A 91 9.71 -11.81 -3.63
C ARG A 91 10.97 -10.97 -3.65
N ARG A 92 11.52 -10.69 -4.82
CA ARG A 92 12.70 -9.83 -4.97
C ARG A 92 12.41 -8.41 -4.49
N GLN A 93 11.31 -7.81 -4.94
CA GLN A 93 10.94 -6.45 -4.52
C GLN A 93 10.65 -6.37 -3.02
N LEU A 94 10.05 -7.41 -2.44
CA LEU A 94 9.83 -7.49 -0.99
C LEU A 94 11.18 -7.51 -0.24
N ALA A 95 12.09 -8.41 -0.62
CA ALA A 95 13.41 -8.52 0.00
C ALA A 95 14.24 -7.23 -0.14
N GLU A 96 14.17 -6.55 -1.30
CA GLU A 96 14.83 -5.26 -1.50
C GLU A 96 14.29 -4.18 -0.56
N LYS A 97 12.97 -4.15 -0.33
CA LYS A 97 12.34 -3.22 0.62
C LYS A 97 12.73 -3.51 2.06
N GLU A 98 12.72 -4.78 2.46
CA GLU A 98 13.16 -5.21 3.79
C GLU A 98 14.63 -4.83 4.04
N ALA A 99 15.51 -5.08 3.07
CA ALA A 99 16.92 -4.71 3.16
C ALA A 99 17.14 -3.19 3.22
N ARG A 100 16.33 -2.42 2.46
CA ARG A 100 16.43 -0.96 2.41
C ARG A 100 15.96 -0.30 3.70
N HIS A 101 14.91 -0.83 4.31
CA HIS A 101 14.23 -0.18 5.44
C HIS A 101 14.50 -0.81 6.79
N GLY A 102 15.03 -2.04 6.82
CA GLY A 102 15.21 -2.81 8.05
C GLY A 102 13.88 -3.24 8.68
N VAL A 103 12.78 -3.19 7.93
CA VAL A 103 11.45 -3.58 8.37
C VAL A 103 11.09 -4.90 7.71
N GLN A 104 10.70 -5.88 8.51
CA GLN A 104 10.20 -7.15 8.01
C GLN A 104 8.79 -6.95 7.44
N HIS A 105 8.62 -7.28 6.17
CA HIS A 105 7.35 -7.20 5.46
C HIS A 105 6.76 -8.59 5.20
N GLY A 106 7.60 -9.62 5.07
CA GLY A 106 7.20 -11.02 5.01
C GLY A 106 6.91 -11.57 6.41
N ILE A 107 5.67 -12.00 6.62
CA ILE A 107 5.22 -12.63 7.86
C ILE A 107 4.91 -14.09 7.53
N GLY A 108 5.46 -15.04 8.30
CA GLY A 108 5.18 -16.47 8.12
C GLY A 108 3.82 -16.85 8.72
N ASP A 109 3.28 -18.01 8.35
CA ASP A 109 2.00 -18.50 8.84
C ASP A 109 1.91 -18.54 10.39
N GLU A 110 3.04 -18.76 11.06
CA GLU A 110 3.14 -18.81 12.53
C GLU A 110 3.00 -17.45 13.23
N ASP A 111 3.15 -16.36 12.48
CA ASP A 111 3.14 -14.98 12.98
C ASP A 111 1.84 -14.23 12.63
N THR A 112 0.89 -14.90 11.97
CA THR A 112 -0.42 -14.33 11.58
C THR A 112 -1.56 -14.91 12.42
N THR A 113 -2.53 -14.07 12.79
CA THR A 113 -3.79 -14.58 13.37
C THR A 113 -4.72 -14.94 12.22
N THR A 114 -5.14 -16.21 12.17
CA THR A 114 -6.06 -16.72 11.15
C THR A 114 -7.48 -16.16 11.35
N LEU A 115 -8.15 -15.85 10.23
CA LEU A 115 -9.57 -15.51 10.21
C LEU A 115 -10.37 -16.69 10.80
N GLN A 116 -11.04 -16.47 11.95
CA GLN A 116 -12.11 -17.35 12.43
C GLN A 116 -13.40 -17.13 11.66
#